data_AF-A0A357WYY6-F1
#
_entry.id   AF-A0A357WYY6-F1
#
_cell.length_a   1.000
_cell.length_b   1.000
_cell.length_c   1.000
_cell.angle_alpha   90.00
_cell.angle_beta   90.00
_cell.angle_gamma   90.00
#
_symmetry.space_group_name_H-M   'P 1'
#
loop_
_entity.id
_entity.type
_entity.pdbx_description
1 polymer ?
#
loop_
_entity_poly.entity_id
_entity_poly.type
_entity_poly.pdbx_seq_one_letter_code
_entity_poly.pdbx_strand_id
1 'polypeptide(L)'
;MLRVLRLELRKAFHNWLFLITLGIAGVIALWSGISVILAYYYDLKMMALRAEVLNAAVNPGHSVITLFNKWIGQDYIAMATSLFYTLLPILAVLPYAWSYFSERKSGYVKLIVTRTHRNTYFLSKYAATFVSGALVITVPMALNFMLVSAFIPASPP
;
A
#
# COMPACT_ATOMS: atom_id res chain seq x y z
N MET A 1 -1.91 -8.02 -29.49
CA MET A 1 -2.10 -7.31 -28.20
C MET A 1 -1.49 -8.06 -27.02
N LEU A 2 -1.95 -9.27 -26.67
CA LEU A 2 -1.51 -10.03 -25.48
C LEU A 2 0.02 -10.23 -25.36
N ARG A 3 0.73 -10.47 -26.47
CA ARG A 3 2.20 -10.61 -26.47
C ARG A 3 2.92 -9.34 -26.02
N VAL A 4 2.45 -8.16 -26.46
CA VAL A 4 3.04 -6.86 -26.09
C VAL A 4 2.75 -6.56 -24.63
N LEU A 5 1.50 -6.79 -24.18
CA LEU A 5 1.13 -6.64 -22.77
C LEU A 5 1.97 -7.52 -21.84
N ARG A 6 2.15 -8.80 -22.17
CA ARG A 6 2.97 -9.73 -21.38
C ARG A 6 4.42 -9.24 -21.25
N LEU A 7 4.96 -8.67 -22.32
CA LEU A 7 6.31 -8.12 -22.34
C LEU A 7 6.41 -6.87 -21.45
N GLU A 8 5.44 -5.96 -21.51
CA GLU A 8 5.42 -4.75 -20.68
C GLU A 8 5.20 -5.07 -19.19
N LEU A 9 4.35 -6.04 -18.86
CA LEU A 9 4.20 -6.54 -17.48
C LEU A 9 5.48 -7.18 -16.96
N ARG A 10 6.16 -7.98 -17.79
CA ARG A 10 7.45 -8.58 -17.39
C ARG A 10 8.48 -7.50 -17.09
N LYS A 11 8.58 -6.46 -17.90
CA LYS A 11 9.47 -5.30 -17.64
C LYS A 11 9.09 -4.59 -16.33
N ALA A 12 7.80 -4.41 -16.08
CA ALA A 12 7.32 -3.76 -14.87
C ALA A 12 7.71 -4.53 -13.60
N PHE A 13 7.49 -5.85 -13.58
CA PHE A 13 7.71 -6.67 -12.38
C PHE A 13 9.16 -7.09 -12.13
N HIS A 14 9.98 -7.20 -13.17
CA HIS A 14 11.42 -7.49 -13.02
C HIS A 14 12.29 -6.24 -12.86
N ASN A 15 11.68 -5.06 -12.72
CA ASN A 15 12.43 -3.84 -12.49
C ASN A 15 12.88 -3.75 -11.02
N TRP A 16 14.15 -3.48 -10.78
CA TRP A 16 14.68 -3.28 -9.42
C TRP A 16 13.95 -2.16 -8.67
N LEU A 17 13.49 -1.12 -9.39
CA LEU A 17 12.67 -0.04 -8.80
C LEU A 17 11.29 -0.51 -8.35
N PHE A 18 10.69 -1.50 -9.01
CA PHE A 18 9.43 -2.10 -8.53
C PHE A 18 9.67 -2.72 -7.14
N LEU A 19 10.77 -3.45 -6.98
CA LEU A 19 11.11 -4.05 -5.68
C LEU A 19 11.43 -3.01 -4.60
N ILE A 20 12.17 -1.95 -4.94
CA ILE A 20 12.48 -0.87 -3.99
C ILE A 20 11.23 -0.13 -3.55
N THR A 21 10.37 0.25 -4.50
CA THR A 21 9.13 0.99 -4.20
C THR A 21 8.18 0.14 -3.37
N LEU A 22 8.04 -1.14 -3.71
CA LEU A 22 7.28 -2.10 -2.91
C LEU A 22 7.87 -2.25 -1.50
N GLY A 23 9.19 -2.31 -1.37
CA GLY A 23 9.88 -2.38 -0.09
C GLY A 23 9.66 -1.13 0.77
N ILE A 24 9.81 0.06 0.21
CA ILE A 24 9.58 1.35 0.91
C ILE A 24 8.12 1.44 1.38
N ALA A 25 7.16 1.18 0.49
CA ALA A 25 5.75 1.18 0.82
C ALA A 25 5.41 0.12 1.89
N GLY A 26 6.03 -1.06 1.80
CA GLY A 26 5.93 -2.13 2.79
C GLY A 26 6.47 -1.72 4.17
N VAL A 27 7.63 -1.08 4.25
CA VAL A 27 8.20 -0.59 5.52
C VAL A 27 7.29 0.45 6.16
N ILE A 28 6.76 1.40 5.39
CA ILE A 28 5.81 2.41 5.91
C ILE A 28 4.53 1.72 6.43
N ALA A 29 4.01 0.75 5.67
CA ALA A 29 2.81 0.02 6.06
C ALA A 29 3.02 -0.83 7.33
N LEU A 30 4.18 -1.48 7.47
CA LEU A 30 4.53 -2.22 8.69
C LEU A 30 4.72 -1.29 9.88
N TRP A 31 5.38 -0.13 9.70
CA TRP A 31 5.50 0.89 10.74
C TRP A 31 4.11 1.34 11.20
N SER A 32 3.22 1.72 10.30
CA SER A 32 1.83 2.09 10.64
C SER A 32 1.15 1.01 11.47
N GLY A 33 1.20 -0.26 11.04
CA GLY A 33 0.57 -1.37 11.76
C GLY A 33 1.14 -1.58 13.16
N ILE A 34 2.46 -1.57 13.31
CA ILE A 34 3.14 -1.71 14.61
C ILE A 34 2.77 -0.55 15.55
N SER A 35 2.79 0.70 15.05
CA SER A 35 2.42 1.88 15.85
C SER A 35 0.99 1.80 16.37
N VAL A 36 0.06 1.34 15.53
CA VAL A 36 -1.34 1.17 15.90
C VAL A 36 -1.52 0.06 16.93
N ILE A 37 -0.83 -1.08 16.77
CA ILE A 37 -0.89 -2.20 17.72
C ILE A 37 -0.33 -1.78 19.09
N LEU A 38 0.79 -1.07 19.12
CA LEU A 38 1.37 -0.54 20.36
C LEU A 38 0.42 0.45 21.05
N ALA A 39 -0.19 1.34 20.28
CA ALA A 39 -1.18 2.29 20.80
C ALA A 39 -2.40 1.58 21.37
N TYR A 40 -2.87 0.50 20.74
CA TYR A 40 -3.99 -0.31 21.22
C TYR A 40 -3.71 -0.94 22.60
N TYR A 41 -2.55 -1.58 22.78
CA TYR A 41 -2.20 -2.16 24.08
C TYR A 41 -1.95 -1.12 25.17
N TYR A 42 -1.41 0.05 24.79
CA TYR A 42 -1.25 1.16 25.73
C TYR A 42 -2.60 1.69 26.22
N ASP A 43 -3.57 1.84 25.30
CA ASP A 43 -4.91 2.32 25.63
C ASP A 43 -5.66 1.33 26.54
N LEU A 44 -5.57 0.02 26.25
CA LEU A 44 -6.12 -1.03 27.12
C LEU A 44 -5.57 -0.95 28.56
N LYS A 45 -4.25 -0.75 28.71
CA LYS A 45 -3.62 -0.63 30.03
C LYS A 45 -4.07 0.64 30.76
N MET A 46 -4.20 1.75 30.05
CA MET A 46 -4.67 3.02 30.60
C MET A 46 -6.14 2.97 31.02
N MET A 47 -6.99 2.27 30.25
CA MET A 47 -8.39 2.03 30.62
C MET A 47 -8.51 1.18 31.88
N ALA A 48 -7.72 0.09 31.99
CA ALA A 48 -7.71 -0.75 33.18
C ALA A 48 -7.28 0.03 34.44
N LEU A 49 -6.24 0.85 34.35
CA LEU A 49 -5.78 1.71 35.45
C LEU A 49 -6.86 2.73 35.85
N ARG A 50 -7.52 3.36 34.87
CA ARG A 50 -8.62 4.30 35.13
C ARG A 50 -9.80 3.62 35.81
N ALA A 51 -10.15 2.40 35.41
CA ALA A 51 -11.20 1.58 36.03
C ALA A 51 -10.99 1.44 37.53
N GLU A 52 -9.77 1.05 37.89
CA GLU A 52 -9.34 0.78 39.26
C GLU A 52 -9.35 2.05 40.11
N VAL A 53 -8.79 3.16 39.58
CA VAL A 53 -8.75 4.44 40.31
C VAL A 53 -10.14 5.05 40.51
N LEU A 54 -11.04 4.91 39.53
CA LEU A 54 -12.36 5.55 39.55
C LEU A 54 -13.45 4.65 40.17
N ASN A 55 -13.14 3.40 40.58
CA ASN A 55 -14.12 2.39 40.98
C ASN A 55 -15.29 2.27 39.98
N ALA A 56 -15.00 2.47 38.70
CA ALA A 56 -15.99 2.47 37.64
C ALA A 56 -15.98 1.13 36.93
N ALA A 57 -17.16 0.56 36.67
CA ALA A 57 -17.29 -0.60 35.82
C ALA A 57 -16.84 -0.22 34.39
N VAL A 58 -15.64 -0.64 34.02
CA VAL A 58 -15.16 -0.48 32.64
C VAL A 58 -15.87 -1.51 31.79
N ASN A 59 -16.61 -1.04 30.79
CA ASN A 59 -17.17 -1.89 29.76
C ASN A 59 -16.01 -2.42 28.89
N PRO A 60 -15.66 -3.71 28.97
CA PRO A 60 -14.58 -4.29 28.16
C PRO A 60 -14.97 -4.36 26.67
N GLY A 61 -16.24 -4.13 26.34
CA GLY A 61 -16.77 -4.01 24.99
C GLY A 61 -16.90 -2.57 24.49
N HIS A 62 -16.13 -1.60 25.00
CA HIS A 62 -16.01 -0.29 24.35
C HIS A 62 -15.36 -0.44 22.96
N SER A 63 -16.18 -0.81 21.99
CA SER A 63 -15.91 -1.09 20.57
C SER A 63 -15.51 0.17 19.77
N VAL A 64 -14.89 1.16 20.43
CA VAL A 64 -14.39 2.35 19.73
C VAL A 64 -13.13 2.02 18.94
N ILE A 65 -12.44 0.92 19.26
CA ILE A 65 -11.23 0.49 18.57
C ILE A 65 -11.46 -0.92 18.02
N THR A 66 -11.52 -1.01 16.69
CA THR A 66 -11.78 -2.26 15.97
C THR A 66 -10.79 -2.40 14.82
N LEU A 67 -10.61 -3.61 14.30
CA LEU A 67 -9.83 -3.82 13.09
C LEU A 67 -10.23 -2.86 11.96
N PHE A 68 -11.54 -2.66 11.77
CA PHE A 68 -12.09 -1.88 10.66
C PHE A 68 -11.75 -0.39 10.70
N ASN A 69 -11.43 0.15 11.87
CA ASN A 69 -11.04 1.55 12.02
C ASN A 69 -9.54 1.78 12.28
N LYS A 70 -8.77 0.71 12.54
CA LYS A 70 -7.34 0.79 12.87
C LYS A 70 -6.38 0.34 11.77
N TRP A 71 -6.85 -0.37 10.76
CA TRP A 71 -6.01 -0.66 9.60
C TRP A 71 -5.70 0.60 8.78
N ILE A 72 -4.60 0.58 8.03
CA ILE A 72 -4.09 1.73 7.25
C ILE A 72 -5.10 2.33 6.25
N GLY A 73 -6.14 1.58 5.87
CA GLY A 73 -7.23 2.06 5.02
C GLY A 73 -8.11 3.13 5.68
N GLN A 74 -8.24 3.08 7.01
CA GLN A 74 -9.21 3.87 7.78
C GLN A 74 -8.60 4.58 8.99
N ASP A 75 -7.34 4.30 9.32
CA ASP A 75 -6.65 5.02 10.40
C ASP A 75 -6.28 6.45 9.97
N TYR A 76 -6.71 7.43 10.76
CA TYR A 76 -6.42 8.85 10.53
C TYR A 76 -5.44 9.43 11.55
N ILE A 77 -4.99 8.63 12.52
CA ILE A 77 -4.24 9.13 13.68
C ILE A 77 -2.75 8.83 13.53
N ALA A 78 -2.37 7.66 13.00
CA ALA A 78 -0.95 7.34 12.91
C ALA A 78 -0.24 8.19 11.86
N MET A 79 0.87 8.81 12.27
CA MET A 79 1.74 9.60 11.39
C MET A 79 2.18 8.80 10.15
N ALA A 80 2.48 7.50 10.32
CA ALA A 80 2.87 6.63 9.23
C ALA A 80 1.77 6.45 8.17
N THR A 81 0.50 6.46 8.57
CA THR A 81 -0.64 6.38 7.65
C THR A 81 -0.74 7.67 6.81
N SER A 82 -0.60 8.84 7.45
CA SER A 82 -0.55 10.13 6.75
C SER A 82 0.63 10.22 5.77
N LEU A 83 1.80 9.72 6.16
CA LEU A 83 2.97 9.64 5.28
C LEU A 83 2.71 8.72 4.08
N PHE A 84 2.09 7.55 4.30
CA PHE A 84 1.74 6.61 3.23
C PHE A 84 0.86 7.27 2.16
N TYR A 85 -0.23 7.93 2.55
CA TYR A 85 -1.14 8.59 1.61
C TYR A 85 -0.54 9.84 0.95
N THR A 86 0.32 10.57 1.67
CA THR A 86 1.05 11.72 1.10
C THR A 86 2.02 11.27 -0.01
N LEU A 87 2.71 10.15 0.21
CA LEU A 87 3.67 9.60 -0.76
C LEU A 87 3.03 8.71 -1.83
N LEU A 88 1.75 8.34 -1.69
CA LEU A 88 1.03 7.42 -2.57
C LEU A 88 1.20 7.77 -4.07
N PRO A 89 1.03 9.03 -4.52
CA PRO A 89 1.17 9.36 -5.94
C PRO A 89 2.58 9.07 -6.47
N ILE A 90 3.60 9.32 -5.65
CA ILE A 90 5.01 9.08 -6.01
C ILE A 90 5.28 7.57 -6.03
N LEU A 91 4.85 6.86 -4.99
CA LEU A 91 5.00 5.40 -4.88
C LEU A 91 4.31 4.65 -6.02
N ALA A 92 3.16 5.14 -6.50
CA ALA A 92 2.41 4.51 -7.60
C ALA A 92 3.09 4.68 -8.98
N VAL A 93 3.82 5.77 -9.21
CA VAL A 93 4.43 6.09 -10.53
C VAL A 93 5.83 5.51 -10.68
N LEU A 94 6.62 5.48 -9.61
CA LEU A 94 8.01 5.02 -9.61
C LEU A 94 8.26 3.61 -10.19
N PRO A 95 7.41 2.58 -10.00
CA PRO A 95 7.72 1.20 -10.38
C PRO A 95 7.97 1.04 -11.89
N TYR A 96 7.23 1.82 -12.70
CA TYR A 96 7.31 1.77 -14.16
C TYR A 96 8.02 2.99 -14.78
N ALA A 97 8.23 4.07 -14.02
CA ALA A 97 8.83 5.32 -14.51
C ALA A 97 10.15 5.10 -15.27
N TRP A 98 11.04 4.25 -14.75
CA TRP A 98 12.35 4.01 -15.34
C TRP A 98 12.31 3.22 -16.64
N SER A 99 11.44 2.21 -16.72
CA SER A 99 11.24 1.44 -17.95
C SER A 99 10.78 2.36 -19.08
N TYR A 100 9.84 3.26 -18.78
CA TYR A 100 9.37 4.24 -19.77
C TYR A 100 10.43 5.28 -20.14
N PHE A 101 11.17 5.79 -19.16
CA PHE A 101 12.23 6.77 -19.39
C PHE A 101 13.34 6.22 -20.29
N SER A 102 13.79 4.99 -20.04
CA SER A 102 14.80 4.31 -20.85
C SER A 102 14.35 4.11 -22.31
N GLU A 103 13.09 3.74 -22.53
CA GLU A 103 12.53 3.58 -23.88
C GLU A 103 12.41 4.90 -24.64
N ARG A 104 12.06 5.99 -23.95
CA ARG A 104 12.04 7.32 -24.57
C ARG A 104 13.45 7.77 -24.95
N LYS A 105 14.42 7.61 -24.05
CA LYS A 105 15.81 8.03 -24.27
C LYS A 105 16.49 7.28 -25.41
N SER A 106 16.23 5.98 -25.53
CA SER A 106 16.82 5.12 -26.58
C SER A 106 16.15 5.26 -27.96
N GLY A 107 15.05 6.01 -28.07
CA GLY A 107 14.28 6.10 -29.31
C GLY A 107 13.51 4.82 -29.66
N TYR A 108 13.46 3.83 -28.76
CA TYR A 108 12.78 2.55 -28.95
C TYR A 108 11.31 2.71 -29.36
N VAL A 109 10.64 3.76 -28.85
CA VAL A 109 9.25 4.10 -29.20
C VAL A 109 9.06 4.25 -30.71
N LYS A 110 10.03 4.85 -31.42
CA LYS A 110 9.94 5.06 -32.88
C LYS A 110 10.03 3.73 -33.64
N LEU A 111 10.81 2.77 -33.15
CA LEU A 111 11.01 1.46 -33.76
C LEU A 111 9.83 0.51 -33.52
N ILE A 112 9.18 0.57 -32.35
CA ILE A 112 8.08 -0.34 -32.04
C ILE A 112 6.76 0.11 -32.69
N VAL A 113 6.54 1.41 -32.86
CA VAL A 113 5.33 1.95 -33.51
C VAL A 113 5.30 1.64 -35.01
N THR A 114 6.43 1.43 -35.67
CA THR A 114 6.46 0.98 -37.07
C THR A 114 6.19 -0.51 -37.24
N ARG A 115 6.41 -1.31 -36.19
CA ARG A 115 6.24 -2.78 -36.20
C ARG A 115 4.94 -3.25 -35.54
N THR A 116 4.27 -2.39 -34.79
CA THR A 116 3.02 -2.69 -34.08
C THR A 116 2.07 -1.51 -34.12
N HIS A 117 0.77 -1.78 -34.13
CA HIS A 117 -0.25 -0.73 -34.13
C HIS A 117 -0.09 0.17 -32.90
N ARG A 118 -0.05 1.50 -33.12
CA ARG A 118 0.19 2.52 -32.09
C ARG A 118 -0.71 2.33 -30.85
N ASN A 119 -2.01 2.13 -31.06
CA ASN A 119 -2.97 1.96 -29.97
C ASN A 119 -2.68 0.72 -29.12
N THR A 120 -2.23 -0.38 -29.72
CA THR A 120 -1.89 -1.61 -28.99
C THR A 120 -0.71 -1.40 -28.05
N TYR A 121 0.31 -0.64 -28.48
CA TYR A 121 1.47 -0.32 -27.66
C TYR A 121 1.10 0.56 -26.46
N PHE A 122 0.41 1.68 -26.69
CA PHE A 122 0.04 2.60 -25.60
C PHE A 122 -0.95 1.98 -24.62
N LEU A 123 -1.92 1.19 -25.10
CA LEU A 123 -2.87 0.50 -24.22
C LEU A 123 -2.16 -0.56 -23.35
N SER A 124 -1.24 -1.34 -23.95
CA SER A 124 -0.45 -2.33 -23.20
C SER A 124 0.41 -1.67 -22.13
N LYS A 125 0.98 -0.49 -22.44
CA LYS A 125 1.80 0.28 -21.51
C LYS A 125 0.96 0.86 -20.37
N TYR A 126 -0.20 1.42 -20.68
CA TYR A 126 -1.15 1.92 -19.68
C TYR A 126 -1.57 0.81 -18.71
N ALA A 127 -1.94 -0.36 -19.24
CA ALA A 127 -2.30 -1.51 -18.41
C ALA A 127 -1.13 -1.96 -17.52
N ALA A 128 0.09 -2.01 -18.06
CA ALA A 128 1.28 -2.36 -17.27
C ALA A 128 1.54 -1.34 -16.15
N THR A 129 1.46 -0.03 -16.43
CA THR A 129 1.63 1.03 -15.41
C THR A 129 0.58 0.95 -14.32
N PHE A 130 -0.68 0.74 -14.70
CA PHE A 130 -1.79 0.66 -13.77
C PHE A 130 -1.63 -0.53 -12.83
N VAL A 131 -1.37 -1.72 -13.38
CA VAL A 131 -1.17 -2.94 -12.60
C VAL A 131 0.04 -2.83 -11.68
N SER A 132 1.18 -2.31 -12.17
CA SER A 132 2.37 -2.16 -11.33
C SER A 132 2.16 -1.16 -10.20
N GLY A 133 1.54 0.00 -10.47
CA GLY A 133 1.27 1.01 -9.45
C GLY A 133 0.25 0.52 -8.43
N ALA A 134 -0.83 -0.13 -8.90
CA ALA A 134 -1.84 -0.72 -8.03
C ALA A 134 -1.24 -1.77 -7.09
N LEU A 135 -0.37 -2.66 -7.58
CA LEU A 135 0.26 -3.68 -6.75
C LEU A 135 1.20 -3.10 -5.69
N VAL A 136 1.97 -2.06 -6.03
CA VAL A 136 2.86 -1.40 -5.06
C VAL A 136 2.10 -0.74 -3.91
N ILE A 137 0.84 -0.35 -4.10
CA ILE A 137 0.00 0.22 -3.02
C ILE A 137 -0.82 -0.86 -2.30
N THR A 138 -1.50 -1.72 -3.06
CA THR A 138 -2.41 -2.74 -2.53
C THR A 138 -1.70 -3.82 -1.71
N VAL A 139 -0.49 -4.25 -2.13
CA VAL A 139 0.24 -5.29 -1.40
C VAL A 139 0.65 -4.83 0.00
N PRO A 140 1.29 -3.65 0.20
CA PRO A 140 1.55 -3.11 1.53
C PRO A 140 0.28 -2.88 2.37
N MET A 141 -0.81 -2.40 1.78
CA MET A 141 -2.08 -2.24 2.48
C MET A 141 -2.65 -3.58 2.96
N ALA A 142 -2.61 -4.62 2.12
CA ALA A 142 -3.06 -5.96 2.49
C ALA A 142 -2.19 -6.56 3.61
N LEU A 143 -0.86 -6.37 3.54
CA LEU A 143 0.06 -6.80 4.59
C LEU A 143 -0.21 -6.08 5.92
N ASN A 144 -0.47 -4.77 5.89
CA ASN A 144 -0.87 -4.02 7.08
C ASN A 144 -2.19 -4.55 7.66
N PHE A 145 -3.21 -4.77 6.82
CA PHE A 145 -4.49 -5.31 7.26
C PHE A 145 -4.34 -6.67 7.94
N MET A 146 -3.58 -7.59 7.32
CA MET A 146 -3.27 -8.90 7.90
C MET A 146 -2.57 -8.77 9.24
N LEU A 147 -1.56 -7.89 9.33
CA LEU A 147 -0.84 -7.63 10.58
C LEU A 147 -1.77 -7.12 11.68
N VAL A 148 -2.58 -6.09 11.41
CA VAL A 148 -3.48 -5.51 12.41
C VAL A 148 -4.56 -6.52 12.83
N SER A 149 -5.09 -7.31 11.89
CA SER A 149 -6.11 -8.34 12.17
C SER A 149 -5.62 -9.45 13.10
N ALA A 150 -4.30 -9.70 13.14
CA ALA A 150 -3.73 -10.72 14.02
C ALA A 150 -3.69 -10.28 15.50
N PHE A 151 -3.76 -8.97 15.79
CA PHE A 151 -3.64 -8.43 17.15
C PHE A 151 -4.86 -7.66 17.64
N ILE A 152 -5.63 -7.05 16.75
CA ILE A 152 -6.81 -6.24 17.09
C ILE A 152 -8.07 -7.00 16.67
N PRO A 153 -9.02 -7.23 17.58
CA PRO A 153 -10.24 -7.97 17.28
C PRO A 153 -11.15 -7.21 16.31
N ALA A 154 -11.86 -7.98 15.47
CA ALA A 154 -12.92 -7.48 14.60
C ALA A 154 -14.25 -7.47 15.36
N SER A 155 -14.41 -6.51 16.27
CA SER A 155 -15.68 -6.28 16.96
C SER A 155 -16.65 -5.51 16.04
N PRO A 156 -17.95 -5.89 15.99
CA PRO A 156 -18.95 -5.08 15.30
C PRO A 156 -19.09 -3.71 15.99
N PRO A 157 -19.41 -2.65 15.22
CA PRO A 157 -19.67 -1.32 15.77
C PRO A 157 -20.91 -1.30 16.67
#